data_AF-A0A3P1SX45-F1
#
_entry.id   AF-A0A3P1SX45-F1
#
_cell.length_a   1.000
_cell.length_b   1.000
_cell.length_c   1.000
_cell.angle_alpha   90.00
_cell.angle_beta   90.00
_cell.angle_gamma   90.00
#
_symmetry.space_group_name_H-M   'P 1'
#
loop_
_entity.id
_entity.type
_entity.pdbx_description
1 polymer ?
#
loop_
_entity_poly.entity_id
_entity_poly.type
_entity_poly.pdbx_seq_one_letter_code
_entity_poly.pdbx_strand_id
1 'polypeptide(L)'
;MRRTEHHESEYHAWNPGISTELPSSLFRLETLYQSPYTSTGFEELQELTRLTGIKQERLVAFTPERLVLHELIIRITADILVEEGPEEEMLGQRFRQIAHRILTEYIAPSRQALEDCFEKLQQEVQLQVREILQQTLFQPVPSMPVQSKGFFARLRRQPARPLLSIEEQQYLTIKQFKDQGLQSSRPYDKALYKSLYVILSAMATTSGRIIRDPDLLTTLISRQMCNDYGSRLIGQMLDPIIRRAIHQEGYKTILPTEKPILISLKGASASGKSTLRPLLHEVIRQQGIESESFGTISPDIWRRLLLDYDSLGSDYKYAGRLTSNEVNIIDRKLDRYIRAKAQQDRSIPHLIVDRFRFDSFTTKQIAKVLHGTYASYVDTMHMYFIITPPEATVERGWQRGLERGRYKSVEDFLGHSVEAYSGMPKLLFKWLAYDKPVFKFSFMDNSVAKGESPLTIAWGSQQALNIIDPMALINIERYQKINIYAENEAEVYPDSEQFDVRHNCGFLRQCISRLPRVNFLTAADSEPYLVIEGKQTRILNTSQLEALRRCAELDDLFNILLNN
;
A
#
# COMPACT_ATOMS: atom_id res chain seq x y z
N MET A 1 2.39 30.17 -25.53
CA MET A 1 3.16 30.59 -26.72
C MET A 1 4.24 29.54 -26.95
N ARG A 2 4.35 29.04 -28.18
CA ARG A 2 4.92 27.74 -28.62
C ARG A 2 6.27 27.35 -27.97
N ARG A 3 6.30 26.21 -27.27
CA ARG A 3 7.49 25.50 -26.79
C ARG A 3 7.24 23.98 -26.96
N THR A 4 7.05 23.50 -28.19
CA THR A 4 6.69 22.08 -28.39
C THR A 4 7.36 21.37 -29.57
N GLU A 5 7.95 22.03 -30.57
CA GLU A 5 8.23 21.30 -31.83
C GLU A 5 9.65 20.74 -32.03
N HIS A 6 10.60 20.88 -31.09
CA HIS A 6 11.99 20.41 -31.29
C HIS A 6 12.56 19.39 -30.29
N HIS A 7 11.81 18.95 -29.28
CA HIS A 7 12.24 17.88 -28.35
C HIS A 7 11.38 16.61 -28.40
N GLU A 8 10.33 16.56 -29.22
CA GLU A 8 9.37 15.44 -29.24
C GLU A 8 9.82 14.22 -30.07
N SER A 9 10.92 14.27 -30.84
CA SER A 9 11.38 13.13 -31.65
C SER A 9 12.32 12.16 -30.93
N GLU A 10 12.77 12.46 -29.71
CA GLU A 10 13.79 11.64 -29.00
C GLU A 10 13.16 10.64 -28.00
N TYR A 11 12.01 10.97 -27.43
CA TYR A 11 11.38 10.17 -26.37
C TYR A 11 10.11 9.47 -26.86
N HIS A 12 9.97 8.19 -26.50
CA HIS A 12 8.81 7.36 -26.80
C HIS A 12 8.58 6.37 -25.66
N ALA A 13 7.60 5.46 -25.79
CA ALA A 13 7.21 4.57 -24.69
C ALA A 13 8.35 3.70 -24.17
N TRP A 14 9.17 3.17 -25.07
CA TRP A 14 10.34 2.34 -24.75
C TRP A 14 11.61 3.15 -24.44
N ASN A 15 11.59 4.47 -24.64
CA ASN A 15 12.66 5.36 -24.20
C ASN A 15 12.05 6.65 -23.61
N PRO A 16 11.51 6.61 -22.38
CA PRO A 16 10.81 7.75 -21.82
C PRO A 16 11.74 8.87 -21.35
N GLY A 17 13.07 8.68 -21.42
CA GLY A 17 14.06 9.63 -20.94
C GLY A 17 14.17 9.71 -19.41
N ILE A 18 13.74 8.67 -18.70
CA ILE A 18 13.86 8.56 -17.24
C ILE A 18 14.29 7.15 -16.83
N SER A 19 15.05 7.07 -15.74
CA SER A 19 15.49 5.82 -15.11
C SER A 19 14.64 5.47 -13.89
N THR A 20 14.63 4.19 -13.54
CA THR A 20 14.02 3.65 -12.31
C THR A 20 14.72 4.22 -11.07
N GLU A 21 16.05 4.24 -11.10
CA GLU A 21 16.85 4.93 -10.10
C GLU A 21 16.76 6.44 -10.31
N LEU A 22 16.45 7.16 -9.24
CA LEU A 22 16.40 8.62 -9.29
C LEU A 22 17.84 9.16 -9.43
N PRO A 23 18.13 10.03 -10.41
CA PRO A 23 19.45 10.63 -10.55
C PRO A 23 19.90 11.34 -9.28
N SER A 24 21.21 11.31 -9.00
CA SER A 24 21.77 11.83 -7.75
C SER A 24 21.52 13.31 -7.51
N SER A 25 21.43 14.09 -8.59
CA SER A 25 21.05 15.51 -8.58
C SER A 25 19.62 15.74 -8.08
N LEU A 26 18.72 14.76 -8.27
CA LEU A 26 17.29 14.90 -7.98
C LEU A 26 16.89 14.35 -6.60
N PHE A 27 17.78 13.65 -5.89
CA PHE A 27 17.45 13.09 -4.56
C PHE A 27 16.92 14.14 -3.59
N ARG A 28 17.49 15.35 -3.62
CA ARG A 28 17.07 16.46 -2.74
C ARG A 28 15.68 16.99 -3.08
N LEU A 29 15.17 16.71 -4.28
CA LEU A 29 13.84 17.11 -4.72
C LEU A 29 12.73 16.20 -4.19
N GLU A 30 13.07 15.05 -3.57
CA GLU A 30 12.02 14.24 -2.95
C GLU A 30 11.34 15.05 -1.85
N THR A 31 10.02 14.95 -1.80
CA THR A 31 9.15 15.64 -0.84
C THR A 31 9.54 15.45 0.63
N LEU A 32 10.25 14.36 0.96
CA LEU A 32 10.77 14.12 2.31
C LEU A 32 11.90 15.06 2.74
N TYR A 33 12.56 15.75 1.81
CA TYR A 33 13.73 16.60 2.09
C TYR A 33 13.48 18.08 1.77
N GLN A 34 12.27 18.43 1.36
CA GLN A 34 11.92 19.77 0.91
C GLN A 34 11.59 20.68 2.09
N SER A 35 12.45 21.66 2.35
CA SER A 35 12.10 22.82 3.16
C SER A 35 11.05 23.67 2.43
N PRO A 36 10.02 24.21 3.12
CA PRO A 36 9.82 24.26 4.57
C PRO A 36 8.99 23.09 5.16
N TYR A 37 8.75 22.02 4.41
CA TYR A 37 7.82 20.95 4.81
C TYR A 37 8.45 19.90 5.73
N THR A 38 9.77 19.78 5.72
CA THR A 38 10.53 18.93 6.63
C THR A 38 11.70 19.68 7.25
N SER A 39 12.06 19.31 8.47
CA SER A 39 13.20 19.90 9.20
C SER A 39 14.48 19.04 9.09
N THR A 40 14.41 17.91 8.38
CA THR A 40 15.51 16.96 8.19
C THR A 40 15.97 16.97 6.74
N GLY A 41 17.27 17.14 6.52
CA GLY A 41 17.88 17.12 5.19
C GLY A 41 18.14 15.71 4.65
N PHE A 42 18.52 15.65 3.37
CA PHE A 42 18.86 14.39 2.69
C PHE A 42 20.06 13.68 3.34
N GLU A 43 21.18 14.39 3.55
CA GLU A 43 22.40 13.79 4.10
C GLU A 43 22.18 13.21 5.50
N GLU A 44 21.49 13.96 6.35
CA GLU A 44 21.16 13.55 7.71
C GLU A 44 20.35 12.25 7.69
N LEU A 45 19.29 12.16 6.87
CA LEU A 45 18.45 10.96 6.81
C LEU A 45 19.17 9.75 6.22
N GLN A 46 20.05 9.95 5.25
CA GLN A 46 20.89 8.88 4.71
C GLN A 46 21.88 8.35 5.74
N GLU A 47 22.52 9.24 6.49
CA GLU A 47 23.40 8.86 7.59
C GLU A 47 22.63 8.09 8.68
N LEU A 48 21.50 8.62 9.14
CA LEU A 48 20.66 7.97 10.14
C LEU A 48 20.15 6.61 9.67
N THR A 49 19.78 6.48 8.39
CA THR A 49 19.34 5.20 7.82
C THR A 49 20.47 4.17 7.86
N ARG A 50 21.70 4.56 7.48
CA ARG A 50 22.88 3.67 7.55
C ARG A 50 23.23 3.29 8.98
N LEU A 51 23.17 4.24 9.92
CA LEU A 51 23.53 4.02 11.32
C LEU A 51 22.49 3.16 12.07
N THR A 52 21.21 3.31 11.75
CA THR A 52 20.12 2.70 12.54
C THR A 52 19.42 1.55 11.83
N GLY A 53 19.52 1.47 10.50
CA GLY A 53 18.74 0.59 9.63
C GLY A 53 17.26 0.92 9.58
N ILE A 54 16.85 2.07 10.14
CA ILE A 54 15.48 2.56 10.08
C ILE A 54 15.30 3.29 8.74
N LYS A 55 14.22 2.98 8.01
CA LYS A 55 13.95 3.65 6.74
C LYS A 55 13.64 5.14 6.92
N GLN A 56 14.02 5.95 5.95
CA GLN A 56 13.83 7.41 5.91
C GLN A 56 12.38 7.87 6.16
N GLU A 57 11.37 7.11 5.72
CA GLU A 57 9.94 7.41 5.90
C GLU A 57 9.47 7.33 7.37
N ARG A 58 10.34 6.87 8.26
CA ARG A 58 10.13 6.89 9.72
C ARG A 58 10.99 7.94 10.43
N LEU A 59 12.13 8.30 9.84
CA LEU A 59 13.12 9.21 10.42
C LEU A 59 12.88 10.69 10.06
N VAL A 60 12.26 10.95 8.91
CA VAL A 60 11.90 12.29 8.44
C VAL A 60 11.17 13.06 9.52
N ALA A 61 11.42 14.35 9.70
CA ALA A 61 10.67 15.18 10.64
C ALA A 61 9.79 16.16 9.86
N PHE A 62 8.48 15.90 9.80
CA PHE A 62 7.53 16.80 9.15
C PHE A 62 7.21 18.01 10.00
N THR A 63 7.05 19.17 9.37
CA THR A 63 6.58 20.38 10.04
C THR A 63 5.08 20.29 10.34
N PRO A 64 4.55 21.11 11.29
CA PRO A 64 3.12 21.17 11.57
C PRO A 64 2.30 21.45 10.32
N GLU A 65 2.73 22.39 9.48
CA GLU A 65 2.05 22.74 8.22
C GLU A 65 1.96 21.53 7.28
N ARG A 66 3.01 20.73 7.15
CA ARG A 66 2.96 19.53 6.31
C ARG A 66 2.08 18.44 6.91
N LEU A 67 2.07 18.27 8.22
CA LEU A 67 1.17 17.35 8.91
C LEU A 67 -0.30 17.78 8.79
N VAL A 68 -0.59 19.09 8.78
CA VAL A 68 -1.92 19.62 8.48
C VAL A 68 -2.38 19.19 7.09
N LEU A 69 -1.53 19.30 6.06
CA LEU A 69 -1.86 18.82 4.72
C LEU A 69 -2.11 17.31 4.70
N HIS A 70 -1.29 16.52 5.40
CA HIS A 70 -1.49 15.07 5.52
C HIS A 70 -2.86 14.74 6.12
N GLU A 71 -3.21 15.36 7.25
CA GLU A 71 -4.49 15.13 7.91
C GLU A 71 -5.66 15.65 7.06
N LEU A 72 -5.52 16.76 6.35
CA LEU A 72 -6.55 17.23 5.43
C LEU A 72 -6.81 16.22 4.30
N ILE A 73 -5.76 15.68 3.66
CA ILE A 73 -5.90 14.64 2.63
C ILE A 73 -6.65 13.42 3.18
N ILE A 74 -6.31 13.00 4.41
CA ILE A 74 -6.95 11.87 5.09
C ILE A 74 -8.45 12.13 5.29
N ARG A 75 -8.80 13.31 5.79
CA ARG A 75 -10.18 13.68 6.12
C ARG A 75 -11.05 13.84 4.88
N ILE A 76 -10.54 14.49 3.84
CA ILE A 76 -11.26 14.56 2.56
C ILE A 76 -11.51 13.15 2.02
N THR A 77 -10.50 12.27 2.04
CA THR A 77 -10.62 10.90 1.51
C THR A 77 -11.63 10.04 2.29
N ALA A 78 -11.74 10.23 3.61
CA ALA A 78 -12.50 9.33 4.48
C ALA A 78 -13.83 9.90 5.03
N ASP A 79 -14.04 11.21 4.92
CA ASP A 79 -15.23 11.89 5.45
C ASP A 79 -16.07 12.58 4.38
N ILE A 80 -15.47 13.00 3.26
CA ILE A 80 -16.14 13.75 2.19
C ILE A 80 -16.35 12.85 0.98
N LEU A 81 -17.58 12.82 0.47
CA LEU A 81 -17.90 12.18 -0.79
C LEU A 81 -17.41 13.07 -1.93
N VAL A 82 -16.25 12.73 -2.51
CA VAL A 82 -15.74 13.39 -3.70
C VAL A 82 -16.34 12.70 -4.92
N GLU A 83 -17.30 13.36 -5.55
CA GLU A 83 -17.99 12.83 -6.72
C GLU A 83 -17.00 12.51 -7.86
N GLU A 84 -17.03 11.26 -8.32
CA GLU A 84 -16.33 10.85 -9.53
C GLU A 84 -17.06 11.46 -10.73
N GLY A 85 -16.34 12.24 -11.56
CA GLY A 85 -16.86 12.64 -12.86
C GLY A 85 -16.66 11.53 -13.91
N PRO A 86 -17.23 11.67 -15.12
CA PRO A 86 -17.03 10.69 -16.21
C PRO A 86 -15.56 10.48 -16.61
N GLU A 87 -14.67 11.43 -16.30
CA GLU A 87 -13.23 11.30 -16.47
C GLU A 87 -12.52 11.11 -15.13
N GLU A 88 -11.53 10.20 -15.08
CA GLU A 88 -10.69 9.95 -13.88
C GLU A 88 -10.09 11.25 -13.32
N GLU A 89 -9.75 12.20 -14.18
CA GLU A 89 -9.06 13.42 -13.75
C GLU A 89 -9.94 14.35 -12.94
N MET A 90 -11.27 14.30 -13.13
CA MET A 90 -12.21 15.12 -12.35
C MET A 90 -12.20 14.77 -10.88
N LEU A 91 -12.03 13.50 -10.51
CA LEU A 91 -11.88 13.10 -9.12
C LEU A 91 -10.68 13.84 -8.50
N GLY A 92 -9.55 13.85 -9.18
CA GLY A 92 -8.35 14.56 -8.73
C GLY A 92 -8.50 16.08 -8.72
N GLN A 93 -9.16 16.67 -9.71
CA GLN A 93 -9.41 18.12 -9.76
C GLN A 93 -10.34 18.58 -8.63
N ARG A 94 -11.48 17.90 -8.44
CA ARG A 94 -12.45 18.18 -7.36
C ARG A 94 -11.81 18.00 -5.99
N PHE A 95 -11.04 16.92 -5.80
CA PHE A 95 -10.31 16.69 -4.55
C PHE A 95 -9.38 17.88 -4.22
N ARG A 96 -8.62 18.37 -5.21
CA ARG A 96 -7.73 19.53 -5.01
C ARG A 96 -8.49 20.83 -4.74
N GLN A 97 -9.63 21.05 -5.40
CA GLN A 97 -10.48 22.22 -5.16
C GLN A 97 -11.00 22.24 -3.72
N ILE A 98 -11.54 21.11 -3.24
CA ILE A 98 -11.99 20.95 -1.84
C ILE A 98 -10.83 21.18 -0.88
N ALA A 99 -9.67 20.55 -1.13
CA ALA A 99 -8.49 20.71 -0.29
C ALA A 99 -8.02 22.17 -0.22
N HIS A 100 -7.92 22.85 -1.36
CA HIS A 100 -7.54 24.25 -1.41
C HIS A 100 -8.52 25.12 -0.62
N ARG A 101 -9.83 24.98 -0.87
CA ARG A 101 -10.89 25.73 -0.18
C ARG A 101 -10.80 25.58 1.34
N ILE A 102 -10.73 24.34 1.83
CA ILE A 102 -10.65 24.06 3.28
C ILE A 102 -9.35 24.62 3.86
N LEU A 103 -8.23 24.45 3.16
CA LEU A 103 -6.93 24.92 3.63
C LEU A 103 -6.89 26.45 3.76
N THR A 104 -7.36 27.17 2.75
CA THR A 104 -7.27 28.65 2.69
C THR A 104 -8.30 29.34 3.57
N GLU A 105 -9.54 28.86 3.63
CA GLU A 105 -10.62 29.60 4.28
C GLU A 105 -10.92 29.12 5.70
N TYR A 106 -10.71 27.84 5.98
CA TYR A 106 -11.11 27.24 7.25
C TYR A 106 -9.92 26.93 8.15
N ILE A 107 -8.82 26.41 7.60
CA ILE A 107 -7.64 26.02 8.38
C ILE A 107 -6.68 27.20 8.57
N ALA A 108 -6.43 28.01 7.55
CA ALA A 108 -5.48 29.13 7.62
C ALA A 108 -5.71 30.07 8.83
N PRO A 109 -6.95 30.41 9.23
CA PRO A 109 -7.19 31.24 10.42
C PRO A 109 -6.71 30.61 11.74
N SER A 110 -6.58 29.28 11.80
CA SER A 110 -6.15 28.55 13.00
C SER A 110 -4.70 28.07 12.92
N ARG A 111 -3.92 28.53 11.94
CA ARG A 111 -2.55 28.07 11.67
C ARG A 111 -1.64 28.22 12.89
N GLN A 112 -1.58 29.41 13.48
CA GLN A 112 -0.71 29.67 14.63
C GLN A 112 -1.04 28.75 15.82
N ALA A 113 -2.33 28.55 16.11
CA ALA A 113 -2.75 27.67 17.20
C ALA A 113 -2.36 26.20 16.96
N LEU A 114 -2.35 25.75 15.70
CA LEU A 114 -1.90 24.41 15.33
C LEU A 114 -0.38 24.26 15.51
N GLU A 115 0.38 25.28 15.13
CA GLU A 115 1.84 25.34 15.30
C GLU A 115 2.22 25.33 16.79
N ASP A 116 1.67 26.24 17.58
CA ASP A 116 1.93 26.34 19.03
C ASP A 116 1.62 25.02 19.76
N CYS A 117 0.51 24.36 19.41
CA CYS A 117 0.12 23.10 20.00
C CYS A 117 1.11 21.97 19.65
N PHE A 118 1.58 21.93 18.42
CA PHE A 118 2.57 20.94 17.99
C PHE A 118 3.94 21.19 18.61
N GLU A 119 4.39 22.45 18.69
CA GLU A 119 5.65 22.81 19.34
C GLU A 119 5.63 22.44 20.83
N LYS A 120 4.52 22.71 21.52
CA LYS A 120 4.34 22.29 22.91
C LYS A 120 4.45 20.77 23.06
N LEU A 121 3.76 20.01 22.20
CA LEU A 121 3.88 18.55 22.18
C LEU A 121 5.34 18.11 21.96
N GLN A 122 6.05 18.73 21.03
CA GLN A 122 7.43 18.38 20.73
C GLN A 122 8.34 18.57 21.96
N GLN A 123 8.19 19.68 22.68
CA GLN A 123 8.94 19.97 23.91
C GLN A 123 8.61 18.95 25.01
N GLU A 124 7.33 18.67 25.25
CA GLU A 124 6.88 17.69 26.24
C GLU A 124 7.42 16.29 25.95
N VAL A 125 7.34 15.84 24.69
CA VAL A 125 7.86 14.54 24.26
C VAL A 125 9.37 14.46 24.44
N GLN A 126 10.13 15.49 24.05
CA GLN A 126 11.59 15.49 24.20
C GLN A 126 12.02 15.35 25.67
N LEU A 127 11.39 16.12 26.56
CA LEU A 127 11.66 16.06 28.00
C LEU A 127 11.37 14.66 28.54
N GLN A 128 10.18 14.13 28.25
CA GLN A 128 9.75 12.83 28.77
C GLN A 128 10.57 11.66 28.22
N VAL A 129 10.92 11.70 26.93
CA VAL A 129 11.80 10.68 26.34
C VAL A 129 13.18 10.71 27.01
N ARG A 130 13.74 11.90 27.24
CA ARG A 130 15.04 12.03 27.88
C ARG A 130 15.02 11.48 29.31
N GLU A 131 13.97 11.78 30.08
CA GLU A 131 13.77 11.22 31.42
C GLU A 131 13.68 9.70 31.40
N ILE A 132 12.86 9.12 30.51
CA ILE A 132 12.72 7.66 30.39
C ILE A 132 14.08 7.02 30.06
N LEU A 133 14.78 7.55 29.06
CA LEU A 133 16.08 7.02 28.64
C LEU A 133 17.11 7.08 29.78
N GLN A 134 17.15 8.19 30.53
CA GLN A 134 18.03 8.33 31.70
C GLN A 134 17.71 7.30 32.78
N GLN A 135 16.43 7.08 33.05
CA GLN A 135 15.97 6.13 34.07
C GLN A 135 16.11 4.66 33.66
N THR A 136 16.27 4.34 32.38
CA THR A 136 16.36 2.95 31.92
C THR A 136 17.72 2.60 31.33
N LEU A 137 18.14 3.28 30.27
CA LEU A 137 19.31 2.91 29.48
C LEU A 137 20.60 3.54 29.97
N PHE A 138 20.52 4.67 30.69
CA PHE A 138 21.69 5.42 31.14
C PHE A 138 21.83 5.48 32.67
N GLN A 139 21.11 4.63 33.42
CA GLN A 139 21.37 4.50 34.85
C GLN A 139 22.82 4.06 35.10
N PRO A 140 23.55 4.74 36.00
CA PRO A 140 24.86 4.27 36.42
C PRO A 140 24.68 2.93 37.16
N VAL A 141 25.39 1.90 36.72
CA VAL A 141 25.42 0.62 37.45
C VAL A 141 26.04 0.91 38.82
N PRO A 142 25.35 0.62 39.95
CA PRO A 142 25.93 0.83 41.26
C PRO A 142 27.20 -0.02 41.37
N SER A 143 28.33 0.62 41.66
CA SER A 143 29.58 -0.06 41.97
C SER A 143 29.34 -0.90 43.23
N MET A 144 29.34 -2.24 43.08
CA MET A 144 29.31 -3.09 44.25
C MET A 144 30.55 -2.79 45.08
N PRO A 145 30.43 -2.54 46.40
CA PRO A 145 31.61 -2.44 47.25
C PRO A 145 32.34 -3.78 47.15
N VAL A 146 33.62 -3.72 46.79
CA VAL A 146 34.52 -4.88 46.81
C VAL A 146 34.60 -5.33 48.26
N GLN A 147 33.76 -6.29 48.65
CA GLN A 147 33.84 -6.89 49.96
C GLN A 147 35.21 -7.58 50.06
N SER A 148 36.05 -7.05 50.95
CA SER A 148 37.32 -7.67 51.30
C SER A 148 37.04 -9.09 51.79
N LYS A 149 37.68 -10.07 51.14
CA LYS A 149 37.43 -11.49 51.42
C LYS A 149 38.03 -11.87 52.77
N GLY A 150 37.21 -11.94 53.80
CA GLY A 150 37.51 -12.65 55.04
C GLY A 150 37.59 -14.16 54.80
N PHE A 151 38.55 -14.82 55.45
CA PHE A 151 38.95 -16.23 55.26
C PHE A 151 37.80 -17.26 55.39
N PHE A 152 36.66 -16.89 56.01
CA PHE A 152 35.50 -17.76 56.25
C PHE A 152 34.36 -17.66 55.22
N ALA A 153 34.43 -16.79 54.21
CA ALA A 153 33.36 -16.63 53.21
C ALA A 153 33.31 -17.73 52.12
N ARG A 154 34.19 -18.74 52.18
CA ARG A 154 34.35 -19.76 51.13
C ARG A 154 33.36 -20.93 51.20
N LEU A 155 32.59 -21.09 52.29
CA LEU A 155 31.71 -22.25 52.52
C LEU A 155 30.22 -22.07 52.14
N ARG A 156 29.81 -20.89 51.64
CA ARG A 156 28.48 -20.68 51.04
C ARG A 156 28.63 -20.04 49.66
N ARG A 157 29.10 -20.80 48.67
CA ARG A 157 28.94 -20.42 47.26
C ARG A 157 27.52 -20.74 46.83
N GLN A 158 26.60 -19.79 47.02
CA GLN A 158 25.43 -19.74 46.14
C GLN A 158 25.94 -19.57 44.70
N PRO A 159 25.41 -20.29 43.71
CA PRO A 159 25.74 -20.02 42.32
C PRO A 159 25.36 -18.57 42.04
N ALA A 160 26.36 -17.75 41.69
CA ALA A 160 26.11 -16.38 41.25
C ALA A 160 25.15 -16.47 40.04
N ARG A 161 24.04 -15.75 40.09
CA ARG A 161 23.19 -15.58 38.90
C ARG A 161 24.09 -15.13 37.75
N PRO A 162 24.00 -15.75 36.57
CA PRO A 162 24.81 -15.30 35.43
C PRO A 162 24.52 -13.82 35.21
N LEU A 163 25.59 -13.02 35.14
CA LEU A 163 25.49 -11.63 34.73
C LEU A 163 24.93 -11.64 33.31
N LEU A 164 23.71 -11.12 33.14
CA LEU A 164 23.07 -11.01 31.83
C LEU A 164 24.02 -10.29 30.88
N SER A 165 24.16 -10.78 29.66
CA SER A 165 24.93 -10.10 28.63
C SER A 165 24.33 -8.72 28.35
N ILE A 166 25.12 -7.81 27.77
CA ILE A 166 24.62 -6.47 27.39
C ILE A 166 23.43 -6.60 26.43
N GLU A 167 23.46 -7.58 25.52
CA GLU A 167 22.38 -7.86 24.56
C GLU A 167 21.11 -8.35 25.26
N GLU A 168 21.24 -9.24 26.26
CA GLU A 168 20.09 -9.72 27.04
C GLU A 168 19.45 -8.58 27.85
N GLN A 169 20.26 -7.70 28.44
CA GLN A 169 19.76 -6.52 29.15
C GLN A 169 19.03 -5.53 28.22
N GLN A 170 19.57 -5.32 27.01
CA GLN A 170 18.93 -4.49 25.99
C GLN A 170 17.62 -5.09 25.52
N TYR A 171 17.58 -6.40 25.27
CA TYR A 171 16.37 -7.11 24.89
C TYR A 171 15.27 -6.99 25.96
N LEU A 172 15.62 -7.18 27.23
CA LEU A 172 14.68 -7.04 28.35
C LEU A 172 14.13 -5.61 28.45
N THR A 173 14.99 -4.59 28.31
CA THR A 173 14.56 -3.18 28.30
C THR A 173 13.60 -2.89 27.15
N ILE A 174 13.94 -3.31 25.93
CA ILE A 174 13.08 -3.15 24.75
C ILE A 174 11.73 -3.85 24.95
N LYS A 175 11.75 -5.07 25.50
CA LYS A 175 10.54 -5.84 25.82
C LYS A 175 9.69 -5.12 26.87
N GLN A 176 10.29 -4.54 27.90
CA GLN A 176 9.58 -3.78 28.92
C GLN A 176 8.81 -2.60 28.30
N PHE A 177 9.44 -1.82 27.40
CA PHE A 177 8.73 -0.73 26.70
C PHE A 177 7.56 -1.25 25.88
N LYS A 178 7.72 -2.38 25.18
CA LYS A 178 6.62 -3.00 24.45
C LYS A 178 5.45 -3.35 25.38
N ASP A 179 5.74 -3.98 26.51
CA ASP A 179 4.73 -4.43 27.47
C ASP A 179 4.01 -3.25 28.13
N GLN A 180 4.75 -2.19 28.51
CA GLN A 180 4.18 -0.93 29.02
C GLN A 180 3.25 -0.27 28.00
N GLY A 181 3.66 -0.22 26.73
CA GLY A 181 2.84 0.30 25.64
C GLY A 181 1.56 -0.51 25.41
N LEU A 182 1.60 -1.84 25.56
CA LEU A 182 0.42 -2.69 25.41
C LEU A 182 -0.56 -2.57 26.59
N GLN A 183 -0.06 -2.32 27.80
CA GLN A 183 -0.85 -2.19 29.02
C GLN A 183 -1.44 -0.80 29.22
N SER A 184 -0.84 0.24 28.64
CA SER A 184 -1.38 1.60 28.77
C SER A 184 -2.76 1.72 28.13
N SER A 185 -3.63 2.56 28.70
CA SER A 185 -4.92 2.94 28.13
C SER A 185 -4.83 4.25 27.33
N ARG A 186 -3.91 5.15 27.70
CA ARG A 186 -3.77 6.49 27.11
C ARG A 186 -3.14 6.42 25.71
N PRO A 187 -3.76 7.00 24.67
CA PRO A 187 -3.22 6.97 23.31
C PRO A 187 -1.83 7.60 23.15
N TYR A 188 -1.50 8.57 24.00
CA TYR A 188 -0.19 9.21 24.08
C TYR A 188 0.88 8.21 24.55
N ASP A 189 0.71 7.64 25.76
CA ASP A 189 1.67 6.69 26.34
C ASP A 189 1.88 5.46 25.43
N LYS A 190 0.80 4.93 24.84
CA LYS A 190 0.89 3.83 23.85
C LYS A 190 1.83 4.19 22.70
N ALA A 191 1.75 5.41 22.19
CA ALA A 191 2.55 5.86 21.07
C ALA A 191 3.99 6.16 21.48
N LEU A 192 4.20 6.72 22.66
CA LEU A 192 5.52 6.97 23.23
C LEU A 192 6.30 5.66 23.40
N TYR A 193 5.72 4.69 24.11
CA TYR A 193 6.35 3.39 24.32
C TYR A 193 6.51 2.57 23.04
N LYS A 194 5.56 2.68 22.10
CA LYS A 194 5.73 2.10 20.76
C LYS A 194 6.90 2.73 20.02
N SER A 195 7.11 4.04 20.14
CA SER A 195 8.21 4.75 19.46
C SER A 195 9.56 4.33 20.06
N LEU A 196 9.67 4.26 21.39
CA LEU A 196 10.80 3.66 22.10
C LEU A 196 11.09 2.24 21.59
N TYR A 197 10.08 1.36 21.64
CA TYR A 197 10.22 -0.03 21.19
C TYR A 197 10.70 -0.14 19.74
N VAL A 198 10.08 0.62 18.81
CA VAL A 198 10.38 0.54 17.38
C VAL A 198 11.79 1.02 17.06
N ILE A 199 12.18 2.18 17.59
CA ILE A 199 13.51 2.78 17.29
C ILE A 199 14.62 1.92 17.89
N LEU A 200 14.49 1.54 19.17
CA LEU A 200 15.51 0.75 19.85
C LEU A 200 15.64 -0.66 19.26
N SER A 201 14.52 -1.32 18.91
CA SER A 201 14.55 -2.63 18.26
C SER A 201 15.25 -2.58 16.91
N ALA A 202 14.99 -1.54 16.11
CA ALA A 202 15.61 -1.39 14.80
C ALA A 202 17.13 -1.21 14.92
N MET A 203 17.59 -0.32 15.81
CA MET A 203 19.02 -0.11 16.06
C MET A 203 19.72 -1.39 16.56
N ALA A 204 19.11 -2.09 17.51
CA ALA A 204 19.65 -3.34 18.04
C ALA A 204 19.74 -4.42 16.96
N THR A 205 18.76 -4.50 16.06
CA THR A 205 18.77 -5.46 14.94
C THR A 205 19.86 -5.13 13.92
N THR A 206 20.08 -3.84 13.63
CA THR A 206 21.03 -3.41 12.59
C THR A 206 22.48 -3.48 13.05
N SER A 207 22.77 -3.03 14.27
CA SER A 207 24.14 -2.85 14.76
C SER A 207 24.54 -3.86 15.85
N GLY A 208 23.65 -4.80 16.19
CA GLY A 208 23.82 -5.78 17.27
C GLY A 208 23.67 -5.19 18.68
N ARG A 209 23.66 -3.85 18.82
CA ARG A 209 23.55 -3.16 20.10
C ARG A 209 22.80 -1.83 19.97
N ILE A 210 22.28 -1.31 21.07
CA ILE A 210 21.72 0.06 21.08
C ILE A 210 22.86 1.09 21.14
N ILE A 211 22.81 2.10 20.26
CA ILE A 211 23.71 3.26 20.31
C ILE A 211 23.45 4.04 21.60
N ARG A 212 24.49 4.25 22.42
CA ARG A 212 24.39 4.94 23.72
C ARG A 212 24.64 6.45 23.59
N ASP A 213 23.87 7.10 22.75
CA ASP A 213 23.85 8.56 22.60
C ASP A 213 22.47 9.08 23.04
N PRO A 214 22.35 9.74 24.20
CA PRO A 214 21.06 10.19 24.72
C PRO A 214 20.41 11.24 23.82
N ASP A 215 21.18 12.09 23.13
CA ASP A 215 20.65 13.17 22.31
C ASP A 215 20.14 12.64 20.97
N LEU A 216 20.90 11.73 20.35
CA LEU A 216 20.46 11.01 19.15
C LEU A 216 19.18 10.21 19.42
N LEU A 217 19.16 9.40 20.50
CA LEU A 217 17.98 8.60 20.84
C LEU A 217 16.77 9.48 21.13
N THR A 218 16.95 10.55 21.92
CA THR A 218 15.87 11.50 22.22
C THR A 218 15.32 12.12 20.94
N THR A 219 16.19 12.56 20.04
CA THR A 219 15.82 13.15 18.75
C THR A 219 14.99 12.16 17.91
N LEU A 220 15.49 10.94 17.72
CA LEU A 220 14.86 9.95 16.84
C LEU A 220 13.51 9.46 17.38
N ILE A 221 13.43 9.19 18.68
CA ILE A 221 12.19 8.77 19.32
C ILE A 221 11.17 9.91 19.30
N SER A 222 11.59 11.15 19.58
CA SER A 222 10.70 12.32 19.56
C SER A 222 10.17 12.60 18.16
N ARG A 223 11.01 12.51 17.12
CA ARG A 223 10.59 12.64 15.72
C ARG A 223 9.52 11.60 15.35
N GLN A 224 9.79 10.33 15.65
CA GLN A 224 8.84 9.25 15.39
C GLN A 224 7.51 9.45 16.14
N MET A 225 7.55 9.95 17.37
CA MET A 225 6.36 10.28 18.16
C MET A 225 5.60 11.48 17.58
N CYS A 226 6.29 12.55 17.18
CA CYS A 226 5.66 13.73 16.58
C CYS A 226 4.99 13.40 15.23
N ASN A 227 5.63 12.57 14.40
CA ASN A 227 5.03 12.12 13.13
C ASN A 227 3.82 11.20 13.32
N ASP A 228 3.76 10.44 14.42
CA ASP A 228 2.76 9.40 14.65
C ASP A 228 1.60 9.86 15.55
N TYR A 229 1.93 10.42 16.72
CA TYR A 229 0.98 11.00 17.66
C TYR A 229 0.70 12.48 17.33
N GLY A 230 1.72 13.27 16.99
CA GLY A 230 1.51 14.69 16.65
C GLY A 230 0.62 14.88 15.42
N SER A 231 0.77 14.04 14.39
CA SER A 231 -0.18 13.99 13.26
C SER A 231 -1.62 13.75 13.74
N ARG A 232 -1.83 12.83 14.70
CA ARG A 232 -3.17 12.57 15.26
C ARG A 232 -3.71 13.74 16.08
N LEU A 233 -2.85 14.41 16.84
CA LEU A 233 -3.22 15.60 17.61
C LEU A 233 -3.68 16.72 16.66
N ILE A 234 -2.93 16.99 15.60
CA ILE A 234 -3.33 17.91 14.52
C ILE A 234 -4.66 17.47 13.93
N GLY A 235 -4.81 16.19 13.59
CA GLY A 235 -6.05 15.64 13.06
C GLY A 235 -7.25 15.87 13.99
N GLN A 236 -7.08 15.79 15.32
CA GLN A 236 -8.13 16.09 16.31
C GLN A 236 -8.49 17.57 16.34
N MET A 237 -7.51 18.47 16.24
CA MET A 237 -7.75 19.92 16.18
C MET A 237 -8.44 20.33 14.88
N LEU A 238 -8.13 19.65 13.77
CA LEU A 238 -8.75 19.90 12.47
C LEU A 238 -10.19 19.36 12.39
N ASP A 239 -10.57 18.36 13.19
CA ASP A 239 -11.90 17.74 13.15
C ASP A 239 -13.07 18.77 13.23
N PRO A 240 -13.13 19.67 14.23
CA PRO A 240 -14.19 20.69 14.29
C PRO A 240 -14.13 21.71 13.15
N ILE A 241 -12.94 22.03 12.64
CA ILE A 241 -12.73 22.97 11.54
C ILE A 241 -13.28 22.36 10.23
N ILE A 242 -12.93 21.11 9.96
CA ILE A 242 -13.35 20.38 8.76
C ILE A 242 -14.85 20.10 8.80
N ARG A 243 -15.43 19.73 9.96
CA ARG A 243 -16.90 19.58 10.10
C ARG A 243 -17.63 20.88 9.77
N ARG A 244 -17.09 22.03 10.20
CA ARG A 244 -17.65 23.34 9.85
C ARG A 244 -17.58 23.58 8.34
N ALA A 245 -16.45 23.28 7.71
CA ALA A 245 -16.28 23.42 6.27
C ALA A 245 -17.25 22.53 5.49
N ILE A 246 -17.40 21.26 5.89
CA ILE A 246 -18.37 20.32 5.31
C ILE A 246 -19.78 20.91 5.35
N HIS A 247 -20.20 21.44 6.50
CA HIS A 247 -21.52 22.02 6.66
C HIS A 247 -21.71 23.31 5.84
N GLN A 248 -20.75 24.24 5.87
CA GLN A 248 -20.88 25.55 5.23
C GLN A 248 -20.75 25.50 3.70
N GLU A 249 -19.90 24.62 3.18
CA GLU A 249 -19.74 24.41 1.74
C GLU A 249 -20.77 23.42 1.17
N GLY A 250 -21.56 22.76 2.01
CA GLY A 250 -22.57 21.78 1.59
C GLY A 250 -21.98 20.48 1.05
N TYR A 251 -20.78 20.08 1.49
CA TYR A 251 -20.16 18.84 1.04
C TYR A 251 -20.94 17.61 1.54
N LYS A 252 -21.20 16.67 0.63
CA LYS A 252 -21.76 15.36 0.96
C LYS A 252 -20.74 14.56 1.78
N THR A 253 -21.23 13.76 2.73
CA THR A 253 -20.38 12.96 3.62
C THR A 253 -20.48 11.47 3.32
N ILE A 254 -19.40 10.75 3.59
CA ILE A 254 -19.37 9.30 3.48
C ILE A 254 -19.89 8.69 4.78
N LEU A 255 -20.99 7.92 4.69
CA LEU A 255 -21.69 7.38 5.86
C LEU A 255 -21.46 5.87 6.03
N PRO A 256 -21.31 5.37 7.28
CA PRO A 256 -21.30 3.94 7.57
C PRO A 256 -22.61 3.25 7.13
N THR A 257 -22.53 1.97 6.79
CA THR A 257 -23.68 1.18 6.29
C THR A 257 -23.78 -0.16 7.03
N GLU A 258 -24.95 -0.78 7.07
CA GLU A 258 -25.12 -2.08 7.76
C GLU A 258 -24.42 -3.23 7.04
N LYS A 259 -24.32 -3.17 5.70
CA LYS A 259 -23.69 -4.20 4.87
C LYS A 259 -22.60 -3.61 3.99
N PRO A 260 -21.42 -3.30 4.55
CA PRO A 260 -20.40 -2.59 3.80
C PRO A 260 -19.84 -3.43 2.66
N ILE A 261 -19.78 -2.82 1.48
CA ILE A 261 -19.18 -3.42 0.28
C ILE A 261 -17.82 -2.79 0.04
N LEU A 262 -16.80 -3.62 -0.10
CA LEU A 262 -15.47 -3.22 -0.50
C LEU A 262 -15.18 -3.70 -1.92
N ILE A 263 -14.95 -2.77 -2.84
CA ILE A 263 -14.51 -3.06 -4.20
C ILE A 263 -13.01 -2.77 -4.28
N SER A 264 -12.20 -3.74 -4.69
CA SER A 264 -10.76 -3.59 -4.85
C SER A 264 -10.33 -3.86 -6.29
N LEU A 265 -9.59 -2.91 -6.86
CA LEU A 265 -9.00 -3.04 -8.19
C LEU A 265 -7.53 -3.45 -8.06
N LYS A 266 -7.13 -4.51 -8.77
CA LYS A 266 -5.78 -5.08 -8.72
C LYS A 266 -5.25 -5.29 -10.14
N GLY A 267 -4.12 -4.66 -10.44
CA GLY A 267 -3.46 -4.78 -11.74
C GLY A 267 -2.23 -3.90 -11.78
N ALA A 268 -1.32 -4.19 -12.71
CA ALA A 268 -0.07 -3.46 -12.94
C ALA A 268 -0.27 -1.95 -13.12
N SER A 269 0.80 -1.16 -13.03
CA SER A 269 0.75 0.24 -13.47
C SER A 269 0.27 0.31 -14.93
N ALA A 270 -0.60 1.26 -15.28
CA ALA A 270 -1.19 1.39 -16.62
C ALA A 270 -1.95 0.17 -17.20
N SER A 271 -2.30 -0.82 -16.36
CA SER A 271 -3.19 -1.95 -16.74
C SER A 271 -4.65 -1.56 -17.04
N GLY A 272 -5.03 -0.28 -16.95
CA GLY A 272 -6.40 0.19 -17.21
C GLY A 272 -7.42 -0.10 -16.10
N LYS A 273 -7.00 -0.02 -14.82
CA LYS A 273 -7.92 0.02 -13.67
C LYS A 273 -9.03 1.05 -13.80
N SER A 274 -8.72 2.20 -14.38
CA SER A 274 -9.68 3.27 -14.62
C SER A 274 -10.78 2.88 -15.61
N THR A 275 -10.48 2.02 -16.58
CA THR A 275 -11.46 1.53 -17.57
C THR A 275 -12.56 0.69 -16.92
N LEU A 276 -12.30 0.07 -15.76
CA LEU A 276 -13.33 -0.65 -15.02
C LEU A 276 -14.28 0.25 -14.24
N ARG A 277 -13.95 1.53 -13.99
CA ARG A 277 -14.76 2.39 -13.12
C ARG A 277 -16.23 2.50 -13.57
N PRO A 278 -16.56 2.71 -14.85
CA PRO A 278 -17.95 2.68 -15.30
C PRO A 278 -18.66 1.35 -15.03
N LEU A 279 -17.96 0.22 -15.21
CA LEU A 279 -18.49 -1.10 -14.88
C LEU A 279 -18.75 -1.23 -13.37
N LEU A 280 -17.88 -0.67 -12.53
CA LEU A 280 -18.08 -0.69 -11.07
C LEU A 280 -19.33 0.09 -10.67
N HIS A 281 -19.58 1.25 -11.29
CA HIS A 281 -20.81 2.02 -11.05
C HIS A 281 -22.05 1.19 -11.37
N GLU A 282 -22.04 0.48 -12.49
CA GLU A 282 -23.14 -0.41 -12.87
C GLU A 282 -23.29 -1.59 -11.90
N VAL A 283 -22.18 -2.20 -11.46
CA VAL A 283 -22.20 -3.27 -10.45
C VAL A 283 -22.77 -2.78 -9.12
N ILE A 284 -22.35 -1.60 -8.66
CA ILE A 284 -22.86 -0.95 -7.44
C ILE A 284 -24.36 -0.71 -7.57
N ARG A 285 -24.80 -0.17 -8.70
CA ARG A 285 -26.22 0.06 -9.01
C ARG A 285 -27.04 -1.24 -9.00
N GLN A 286 -26.51 -2.31 -9.59
CA GLN A 286 -27.14 -3.63 -9.59
C GLN A 286 -27.25 -4.25 -8.19
N GLN A 287 -26.36 -3.90 -7.26
CA GLN A 287 -26.47 -4.28 -5.85
C GLN A 287 -27.48 -3.41 -5.07
N GLY A 288 -28.20 -2.51 -5.73
CA GLY A 288 -29.18 -1.61 -5.10
C GLY A 288 -28.52 -0.47 -4.31
N ILE A 289 -27.24 -0.19 -4.55
CA ILE A 289 -26.50 0.88 -3.89
C ILE A 289 -26.59 2.12 -4.79
N GLU A 290 -27.01 3.25 -4.21
CA GLU A 290 -27.04 4.53 -4.92
C GLU A 290 -25.62 4.93 -5.34
N SER A 291 -25.47 5.43 -6.58
CA SER A 291 -24.18 5.80 -7.20
C SER A 291 -23.40 6.88 -6.45
N GLU A 292 -23.97 7.46 -5.39
CA GLU A 292 -23.40 8.52 -4.55
C GLU A 292 -23.14 8.07 -3.09
N SER A 293 -23.06 6.77 -2.82
CA SER A 293 -22.97 6.25 -1.44
C SER A 293 -21.67 5.53 -1.10
N PHE A 294 -20.62 5.68 -1.91
CA PHE A 294 -19.32 5.04 -1.69
C PHE A 294 -18.15 6.03 -1.66
N GLY A 295 -17.16 5.77 -0.80
CA GLY A 295 -15.91 6.52 -0.76
C GLY A 295 -14.86 5.93 -1.71
N THR A 296 -14.15 6.77 -2.46
CA THR A 296 -13.05 6.34 -3.32
C THR A 296 -11.70 6.63 -2.69
N ILE A 297 -10.89 5.58 -2.63
CA ILE A 297 -9.53 5.63 -2.12
C ILE A 297 -8.56 5.44 -3.29
N SER A 298 -7.89 6.51 -3.68
CA SER A 298 -6.93 6.53 -4.79
C SER A 298 -5.72 7.42 -4.49
N PRO A 299 -4.64 6.91 -3.87
CA PRO A 299 -3.49 7.70 -3.41
C PRO A 299 -2.80 8.55 -4.49
N ASP A 300 -2.89 8.13 -5.76
CA ASP A 300 -2.26 8.86 -6.87
C ASP A 300 -2.83 10.27 -7.06
N ILE A 301 -4.07 10.55 -6.63
CA ILE A 301 -4.66 11.91 -6.76
C ILE A 301 -4.06 12.91 -5.77
N TRP A 302 -3.39 12.44 -4.73
CA TRP A 302 -2.80 13.29 -3.69
C TRP A 302 -1.49 13.95 -4.14
N ARG A 303 -0.77 13.36 -5.11
CA ARG A 303 0.62 13.74 -5.46
C ARG A 303 0.78 15.22 -5.83
N ARG A 304 -0.17 15.79 -6.58
CA ARG A 304 -0.14 17.21 -6.97
C ARG A 304 -0.44 18.18 -5.82
N LEU A 305 -0.92 17.70 -4.67
CA LEU A 305 -0.96 18.51 -3.44
C LEU A 305 0.39 18.52 -2.73
N LEU A 306 1.22 17.51 -2.97
CA LEU A 306 2.49 17.32 -2.27
C LEU A 306 3.65 18.02 -2.96
N LEU A 307 3.63 18.08 -4.29
CA LEU A 307 4.68 18.64 -5.11
C LEU A 307 4.05 19.42 -6.26
N ASP A 308 4.54 20.64 -6.49
CA ASP A 308 4.25 21.38 -7.71
C ASP A 308 5.04 20.75 -8.86
N TYR A 309 4.34 20.29 -9.89
CA TYR A 309 4.99 19.61 -11.00
C TYR A 309 5.69 20.62 -11.93
N ASP A 310 5.14 21.84 -12.02
CA ASP A 310 5.65 22.88 -12.91
C ASP A 310 6.99 23.43 -12.41
N SER A 311 7.24 23.37 -11.08
CA SER A 311 8.50 23.78 -10.48
C SER A 311 9.69 22.86 -10.81
N LEU A 312 9.46 21.68 -11.40
CA LEU A 312 10.50 20.70 -11.70
C LEU A 312 11.26 20.97 -13.02
N GLY A 313 10.76 21.87 -13.87
CA GLY A 313 11.42 22.20 -15.13
C GLY A 313 11.64 20.96 -16.02
N SER A 314 12.90 20.71 -16.43
CA SER A 314 13.27 19.55 -17.26
C SER A 314 13.04 18.21 -16.58
N ASP A 315 12.96 18.17 -15.25
CA ASP A 315 12.85 16.94 -14.46
C ASP A 315 11.39 16.54 -14.16
N TYR A 316 10.41 17.19 -14.79
CA TYR A 316 8.97 16.97 -14.55
C TYR A 316 8.54 15.49 -14.63
N LYS A 317 9.20 14.68 -15.45
CA LYS A 317 8.92 13.25 -15.59
C LYS A 317 9.16 12.46 -14.29
N TYR A 318 9.99 12.96 -13.36
CA TYR A 318 10.27 12.33 -12.07
C TYR A 318 9.26 12.68 -10.96
N ALA A 319 8.27 13.55 -11.20
CA ALA A 319 7.35 14.04 -10.17
C ALA A 319 6.64 12.91 -9.39
N GLY A 320 6.28 11.82 -10.07
CA GLY A 320 5.74 10.61 -9.45
C GLY A 320 6.74 9.98 -8.46
N ARG A 321 8.00 9.78 -8.87
CA ARG A 321 9.04 9.17 -8.02
C ARG A 321 9.37 10.04 -6.81
N LEU A 322 9.35 11.36 -6.95
CA LEU A 322 9.67 12.34 -5.89
C LEU A 322 8.62 12.42 -4.77
N THR A 323 7.40 11.95 -5.02
CA THR A 323 6.28 11.98 -4.06
C THR A 323 5.96 10.63 -3.43
N SER A 324 6.50 9.52 -3.96
CA SER A 324 6.07 8.16 -3.60
C SER A 324 6.23 7.82 -2.12
N ASN A 325 7.35 8.20 -1.50
CA ASN A 325 7.61 7.89 -0.10
C ASN A 325 6.63 8.59 0.85
N GLU A 326 6.29 9.84 0.57
CA GLU A 326 5.34 10.60 1.37
C GLU A 326 3.89 10.13 1.17
N VAL A 327 3.50 9.79 -0.06
CA VAL A 327 2.20 9.14 -0.33
C VAL A 327 2.04 7.88 0.51
N ASN A 328 3.08 7.04 0.61
CA ASN A 328 3.07 5.83 1.46
C ASN A 328 2.95 6.15 2.96
N ILE A 329 3.41 7.31 3.42
CA ILE A 329 3.23 7.77 4.81
C ILE A 329 1.76 8.16 5.03
N ILE A 330 1.19 8.97 4.14
CA ILE A 330 -0.20 9.43 4.22
C ILE A 330 -1.16 8.24 4.14
N ASP A 331 -0.90 7.30 3.24
CA ASP A 331 -1.74 6.12 3.02
C ASP A 331 -1.83 5.22 4.28
N ARG A 332 -0.72 5.08 5.02
CA ARG A 332 -0.68 4.39 6.32
C ARG A 332 -1.43 5.14 7.41
N LYS A 333 -1.41 6.48 7.39
CA LYS A 333 -2.17 7.31 8.33
C LYS A 333 -3.68 7.22 8.03
N LEU A 334 -4.07 7.23 6.76
CA LEU A 334 -5.45 6.99 6.31
C LEU A 334 -5.98 5.64 6.78
N ASP A 335 -5.22 4.55 6.60
CA ASP A 335 -5.62 3.20 7.06
C ASP A 335 -5.89 3.15 8.58
N ARG A 336 -5.13 3.92 9.35
CA ARG A 336 -5.32 4.02 10.80
C ARG A 336 -6.56 4.83 11.14
N TYR A 337 -6.78 5.93 10.43
CA TYR A 337 -7.94 6.80 10.63
C TYR A 337 -9.25 6.03 10.33
N ILE A 338 -9.33 5.37 9.18
CA ILE A 338 -10.49 4.54 8.81
C ILE A 338 -10.71 3.44 9.85
N ARG A 339 -9.65 2.80 10.33
CA ARG A 339 -9.75 1.78 11.38
C ARG A 339 -10.30 2.33 12.70
N ALA A 340 -9.87 3.53 13.10
CA ALA A 340 -10.37 4.16 14.32
C ALA A 340 -11.87 4.49 14.19
N LYS A 341 -12.28 5.07 13.05
CA LYS A 341 -13.71 5.28 12.74
C LYS A 341 -14.48 3.97 12.76
N ALA A 342 -13.98 2.94 12.08
CA ALA A 342 -14.63 1.64 12.02
C ALA A 342 -14.85 1.00 13.41
N GLN A 343 -13.89 1.18 14.33
CA GLN A 343 -14.01 0.73 15.72
C GLN A 343 -15.07 1.51 16.49
N GLN A 344 -15.18 2.81 16.25
CA GLN A 344 -16.18 3.68 16.88
C GLN A 344 -17.58 3.38 16.35
N ASP A 345 -17.74 3.36 15.03
CA ASP A 345 -19.02 3.24 14.33
C ASP A 345 -19.49 1.77 14.24
N ARG A 346 -18.60 0.82 14.57
CA ARG A 346 -18.79 -0.64 14.39
C ARG A 346 -19.14 -1.03 12.96
N SER A 347 -18.80 -0.18 12.00
CA SER A 347 -19.06 -0.34 10.57
C SER A 347 -18.12 0.57 9.75
N ILE A 348 -18.08 0.34 8.44
CA ILE A 348 -17.47 1.23 7.45
C ILE A 348 -18.47 1.60 6.36
N PRO A 349 -18.23 2.66 5.59
CA PRO A 349 -18.98 2.93 4.36
C PRO A 349 -18.71 1.88 3.26
N HIS A 350 -19.48 1.95 2.17
CA HIS A 350 -19.06 1.34 0.92
C HIS A 350 -17.77 2.00 0.43
N LEU A 351 -16.80 1.22 -0.06
CA LEU A 351 -15.49 1.72 -0.45
C LEU A 351 -15.05 1.12 -1.79
N ILE A 352 -14.52 1.98 -2.67
CA ILE A 352 -13.71 1.57 -3.82
C ILE A 352 -12.25 1.87 -3.53
N VAL A 353 -11.39 0.86 -3.64
CA VAL A 353 -9.96 0.96 -3.38
C VAL A 353 -9.17 0.70 -4.65
N ASP A 354 -8.58 1.77 -5.18
CA ASP A 354 -7.63 1.76 -6.29
C ASP A 354 -6.22 2.02 -5.76
N ARG A 355 -5.67 1.00 -5.09
CA ARG A 355 -4.33 1.02 -4.50
C ARG A 355 -3.48 -0.10 -5.07
N PHE A 356 -2.34 0.28 -5.64
CA PHE A 356 -1.28 -0.64 -6.01
C PHE A 356 -0.49 -1.04 -4.75
N ARG A 357 -0.91 -2.15 -4.11
CA ARG A 357 -0.17 -2.78 -3.00
C ARG A 357 -0.22 -4.31 -3.16
N PHE A 358 0.93 -4.92 -3.44
CA PHE A 358 1.14 -6.37 -3.42
C PHE A 358 2.23 -6.78 -2.40
N ASP A 359 3.09 -5.85 -2.01
CA ASP A 359 4.15 -5.95 -0.98
C ASP A 359 3.68 -6.36 0.44
N SER A 360 2.39 -6.18 0.75
CA SER A 360 1.83 -6.34 2.09
C SER A 360 1.55 -7.81 2.49
N PHE A 361 2.02 -8.80 1.72
CA PHE A 361 1.59 -10.19 1.84
C PHE A 361 2.73 -11.19 2.10
N THR A 362 3.58 -10.90 3.09
CA THR A 362 4.41 -11.93 3.74
C THR A 362 3.59 -12.74 4.74
N THR A 363 3.88 -14.04 4.85
CA THR A 363 3.06 -15.03 5.59
C THR A 363 2.86 -14.69 7.08
N LYS A 364 3.81 -13.97 7.70
CA LYS A 364 3.76 -13.55 9.10
C LYS A 364 2.84 -12.34 9.38
N GLN A 365 2.41 -11.60 8.36
CA GLN A 365 1.47 -10.48 8.50
C GLN A 365 0.00 -10.88 8.26
N ILE A 366 -0.25 -12.12 7.83
CA ILE A 366 -1.55 -12.60 7.31
C ILE A 366 -2.70 -12.49 8.32
N ALA A 367 -2.53 -12.97 9.54
CA ALA A 367 -3.56 -12.88 10.59
C ALA A 367 -3.80 -11.43 11.09
N LYS A 368 -2.75 -10.59 11.05
CA LYS A 368 -2.84 -9.17 11.42
C LYS A 368 -3.63 -8.33 10.42
N VAL A 369 -3.70 -8.73 9.15
CA VAL A 369 -4.41 -7.97 8.13
C VAL A 369 -5.93 -8.14 8.25
N LEU A 370 -6.46 -9.27 8.70
CA LEU A 370 -7.91 -9.42 8.88
C LEU A 370 -8.41 -8.89 10.21
N HIS A 371 -7.83 -9.34 11.32
CA HIS A 371 -8.25 -8.90 12.66
C HIS A 371 -7.80 -7.48 13.01
N GLY A 372 -6.79 -6.97 12.29
CA GLY A 372 -6.22 -5.65 12.54
C GLY A 372 -6.62 -4.59 11.52
N THR A 373 -7.42 -4.85 10.49
CA THR A 373 -7.82 -3.81 9.52
C THR A 373 -9.34 -3.62 9.46
N TYR A 374 -9.77 -2.58 8.74
CA TYR A 374 -11.18 -2.32 8.49
C TYR A 374 -11.88 -3.41 7.67
N ALA A 375 -11.13 -4.33 7.05
CA ALA A 375 -11.70 -5.45 6.31
C ALA A 375 -12.55 -6.38 7.18
N SER A 376 -12.34 -6.39 8.50
CA SER A 376 -13.19 -7.13 9.45
C SER A 376 -14.63 -6.61 9.55
N TYR A 377 -14.90 -5.38 9.10
CA TYR A 377 -16.23 -4.78 9.05
C TYR A 377 -16.88 -4.90 7.67
N VAL A 378 -16.17 -5.46 6.68
CA VAL A 378 -16.72 -5.67 5.34
C VAL A 378 -17.69 -6.85 5.39
N ASP A 379 -18.88 -6.67 4.82
CA ASP A 379 -19.83 -7.76 4.61
C ASP A 379 -19.49 -8.53 3.33
N THR A 380 -19.34 -7.80 2.22
CA THR A 380 -19.05 -8.35 0.90
C THR A 380 -17.85 -7.66 0.27
N MET A 381 -16.89 -8.44 -0.21
CA MET A 381 -15.70 -7.95 -0.92
C MET A 381 -15.74 -8.39 -2.38
N HIS A 382 -15.68 -7.43 -3.29
CA HIS A 382 -15.48 -7.63 -4.71
C HIS A 382 -14.03 -7.31 -5.08
N MET A 383 -13.35 -8.22 -5.78
CA MET A 383 -11.98 -8.00 -6.23
C MET A 383 -11.84 -8.25 -7.72
N TYR A 384 -11.38 -7.23 -8.44
CA TYR A 384 -11.16 -7.29 -9.87
C TYR A 384 -9.66 -7.35 -10.15
N PHE A 385 -9.22 -8.43 -10.77
CA PHE A 385 -7.85 -8.67 -11.21
C PHE A 385 -7.75 -8.36 -12.70
N ILE A 386 -7.01 -7.32 -13.05
CA ILE A 386 -6.88 -6.84 -14.42
C ILE A 386 -5.58 -7.39 -14.98
N ILE A 387 -5.73 -8.15 -16.05
CA ILE A 387 -4.65 -8.77 -16.80
C ILE A 387 -4.48 -7.95 -18.07
N THR A 388 -3.26 -7.51 -18.31
CA THR A 388 -2.86 -6.71 -19.45
C THR A 388 -1.47 -7.15 -19.87
N PRO A 389 -1.23 -7.46 -21.15
CA PRO A 389 0.10 -7.80 -21.61
C PRO A 389 1.13 -6.74 -21.17
N PRO A 390 2.25 -7.13 -20.53
CA PRO A 390 3.26 -6.22 -20.00
C PRO A 390 3.72 -5.11 -20.97
N GLU A 391 3.97 -5.44 -22.23
CA GLU A 391 4.32 -4.50 -23.30
C GLU A 391 3.26 -3.42 -23.50
N ALA A 392 1.98 -3.79 -23.46
CA ALA A 392 0.88 -2.83 -23.58
C ALA A 392 0.83 -1.87 -22.37
N THR A 393 1.32 -2.28 -21.20
CA THR A 393 1.41 -1.38 -20.04
C THR A 393 2.46 -0.28 -20.22
N VAL A 394 3.54 -0.55 -20.95
CA VAL A 394 4.58 0.44 -21.30
C VAL A 394 4.00 1.50 -22.23
N GLU A 395 3.37 1.07 -23.33
CA GLU A 395 2.75 1.96 -24.32
C GLU A 395 1.63 2.83 -23.72
N ARG A 396 0.71 2.21 -22.98
CA ARG A 396 -0.37 2.94 -22.28
C ARG A 396 0.18 3.86 -21.20
N GLY A 397 1.24 3.43 -20.53
CA GLY A 397 1.97 4.20 -19.53
C GLY A 397 2.52 5.51 -20.09
N TRP A 398 3.13 5.44 -21.28
CA TRP A 398 3.62 6.60 -22.00
C TRP A 398 2.53 7.58 -22.38
N GLN A 399 1.42 7.09 -22.97
CA GLN A 399 0.27 7.93 -23.30
C GLN A 399 -0.32 8.63 -22.06
N ARG A 400 -0.42 7.90 -20.94
CA ARG A 400 -0.83 8.49 -19.64
C ARG A 400 0.18 9.54 -19.15
N GLY A 401 1.47 9.34 -19.41
CA GLY A 401 2.54 10.30 -19.18
C GLY A 401 2.27 11.61 -19.91
N LEU A 402 2.03 11.54 -21.22
CA LEU A 402 1.73 12.69 -22.07
C LEU A 402 0.44 13.42 -21.64
N GLU A 403 -0.63 12.68 -21.37
CA GLU A 403 -1.93 13.27 -21.03
C GLU A 403 -1.95 13.90 -19.62
N ARG A 404 -1.28 13.28 -18.65
CA ARG A 404 -1.47 13.58 -17.21
C ARG A 404 -0.21 14.02 -16.47
N GLY A 405 0.95 14.02 -17.15
CA GLY A 405 2.26 14.28 -16.54
C GLY A 405 2.76 13.15 -15.63
N ARG A 406 2.31 11.91 -15.85
CA ARG A 406 2.63 10.75 -14.99
C ARG A 406 3.52 9.75 -15.71
N TYR A 407 4.82 10.03 -15.72
CA TYR A 407 5.82 9.19 -16.36
C TYR A 407 6.38 8.14 -15.39
N LYS A 408 6.84 7.02 -15.94
CA LYS A 408 7.67 5.99 -15.29
C LYS A 408 8.65 5.43 -16.32
N SER A 409 9.74 4.82 -15.85
CA SER A 409 10.67 4.08 -16.71
C SER A 409 9.99 2.81 -17.28
N VAL A 410 10.56 2.25 -18.35
CA VAL A 410 10.12 0.95 -18.90
C VAL A 410 10.26 -0.15 -17.85
N GLU A 411 11.42 -0.21 -17.20
CA GLU A 411 11.71 -1.16 -16.12
C GLU A 411 10.70 -1.03 -14.97
N ASP A 412 10.27 0.18 -14.59
CA ASP A 412 9.21 0.35 -13.59
C ASP A 412 7.88 -0.27 -14.07
N PHE A 413 7.48 -0.12 -15.33
CA PHE A 413 6.24 -0.71 -15.84
C PHE A 413 6.30 -2.24 -15.86
N LEU A 414 7.39 -2.81 -16.37
CA LEU A 414 7.59 -4.25 -16.45
C LEU A 414 7.78 -4.86 -15.06
N GLY A 415 8.55 -4.21 -14.18
CA GLY A 415 8.72 -4.59 -12.78
C GLY A 415 7.41 -4.60 -11.99
N HIS A 416 6.57 -3.56 -12.15
CA HIS A 416 5.22 -3.55 -11.55
C HIS A 416 4.31 -4.64 -12.13
N SER A 417 4.51 -5.04 -13.38
CA SER A 417 3.79 -6.16 -13.98
C SER A 417 4.16 -7.47 -13.29
N VAL A 418 5.46 -7.76 -13.17
CA VAL A 418 5.96 -8.94 -12.42
C VAL A 418 5.44 -8.95 -10.98
N GLU A 419 5.50 -7.83 -10.28
CA GLU A 419 4.98 -7.70 -8.91
C GLU A 419 3.48 -8.01 -8.83
N ALA A 420 2.70 -7.41 -9.75
CA ALA A 420 1.26 -7.59 -9.78
C ALA A 420 0.90 -9.07 -10.01
N TYR A 421 1.43 -9.70 -11.05
CA TYR A 421 1.09 -11.06 -11.41
C TYR A 421 1.61 -12.09 -10.40
N SER A 422 2.74 -11.83 -9.74
CA SER A 422 3.21 -12.62 -8.59
C SER A 422 2.30 -12.47 -7.36
N GLY A 423 1.62 -11.34 -7.24
CA GLY A 423 0.78 -10.99 -6.11
C GLY A 423 -0.68 -11.42 -6.24
N MET A 424 -1.26 -11.47 -7.45
CA MET A 424 -2.67 -11.83 -7.65
C MET A 424 -3.03 -13.21 -7.08
N PRO A 425 -2.30 -14.31 -7.37
CA PRO A 425 -2.59 -15.61 -6.80
C PRO A 425 -2.55 -15.62 -5.27
N LYS A 426 -1.54 -14.96 -4.69
CA LYS A 426 -1.36 -14.86 -3.23
C LYS A 426 -2.55 -14.15 -2.59
N LEU A 427 -3.03 -13.08 -3.22
CA LEU A 427 -4.18 -12.31 -2.73
C LEU A 427 -5.49 -13.10 -2.86
N LEU A 428 -5.72 -13.75 -4.01
CA LEU A 428 -6.88 -14.60 -4.25
C LEU A 428 -6.97 -15.70 -3.18
N PHE A 429 -5.94 -16.54 -3.06
CA PHE A 429 -5.96 -17.66 -2.13
C PHE A 429 -5.99 -17.23 -0.66
N LYS A 430 -5.47 -16.04 -0.35
CA LYS A 430 -5.61 -15.48 0.98
C LYS A 430 -7.09 -15.26 1.32
N TRP A 431 -7.86 -14.64 0.44
CA TRP A 431 -9.27 -14.34 0.73
C TRP A 431 -10.18 -15.56 0.62
N LEU A 432 -9.84 -16.51 -0.25
CA LEU A 432 -10.51 -17.82 -0.31
C LEU A 432 -10.35 -18.64 0.99
N ALA A 433 -9.32 -18.37 1.79
CA ALA A 433 -9.10 -19.07 3.06
C ALA A 433 -10.00 -18.58 4.22
N TYR A 434 -10.88 -17.60 3.99
CA TYR A 434 -11.77 -17.06 5.01
C TYR A 434 -13.23 -17.06 4.54
N ASP A 435 -14.13 -17.33 5.48
CA ASP A 435 -15.57 -17.33 5.24
C ASP A 435 -16.18 -15.92 5.25
N LYS A 436 -15.48 -14.95 5.87
CA LYS A 436 -15.89 -13.55 5.91
C LYS A 436 -14.73 -12.62 5.51
N PRO A 437 -15.00 -11.59 4.69
CA PRO A 437 -16.28 -11.26 4.05
C PRO A 437 -16.70 -12.28 2.98
N VAL A 438 -17.93 -12.18 2.50
CA VAL A 438 -18.35 -12.87 1.27
C VAL A 438 -17.43 -12.37 0.15
N PHE A 439 -16.64 -13.27 -0.44
CA PHE A 439 -15.59 -12.89 -1.37
C PHE A 439 -16.01 -13.25 -2.79
N LYS A 440 -16.13 -12.23 -3.63
CA LYS A 440 -16.41 -12.35 -5.06
C LYS A 440 -15.23 -11.79 -5.82
N PHE A 441 -14.82 -12.48 -6.87
CA PHE A 441 -13.68 -12.04 -7.66
C PHE A 441 -13.89 -12.26 -9.14
N SER A 442 -13.23 -11.44 -9.95
CA SER A 442 -13.25 -11.51 -11.40
C SER A 442 -11.85 -11.22 -11.95
N PHE A 443 -11.41 -12.03 -12.90
CA PHE A 443 -10.26 -11.79 -13.76
C PHE A 443 -10.75 -11.16 -15.05
N MET A 444 -10.18 -10.01 -15.41
CA MET A 444 -10.59 -9.20 -16.55
C MET A 444 -9.41 -9.05 -17.50
N ASP A 445 -9.61 -9.34 -18.78
CA ASP A 445 -8.63 -9.06 -19.83
C ASP A 445 -8.85 -7.64 -20.34
N ASN A 446 -7.81 -6.83 -20.23
CA ASN A 446 -7.81 -5.47 -20.73
C ASN A 446 -6.88 -5.31 -21.95
N SER A 447 -6.70 -6.36 -22.76
CA SER A 447 -6.08 -6.30 -24.09
C SER A 447 -6.94 -5.58 -25.16
N VAL A 448 -8.11 -5.07 -24.77
CA VAL A 448 -9.06 -4.34 -25.63
C VAL A 448 -8.64 -2.90 -25.95
N ALA A 449 -9.34 -2.25 -26.91
CA ALA A 449 -9.07 -0.87 -27.29
C ALA A 449 -9.41 0.11 -26.16
N LYS A 450 -8.77 1.30 -26.16
CA LYS A 450 -9.03 2.34 -25.16
C LYS A 450 -10.50 2.76 -25.22
N GLY A 451 -11.19 2.67 -24.08
CA GLY A 451 -12.62 3.01 -23.95
C GLY A 451 -13.56 1.82 -24.08
N GLU A 452 -13.07 0.66 -24.52
CA GLU A 452 -13.85 -0.59 -24.51
C GLU A 452 -13.85 -1.21 -23.11
N SER A 453 -14.90 -1.99 -22.82
CA SER A 453 -15.00 -2.72 -21.56
C SER A 453 -14.08 -3.94 -21.57
N PRO A 454 -13.30 -4.18 -20.50
CA PRO A 454 -12.48 -5.39 -20.38
C PRO A 454 -13.30 -6.67 -20.54
N LEU A 455 -12.72 -7.68 -21.19
CA LEU A 455 -13.36 -8.98 -21.37
C LEU A 455 -13.27 -9.80 -20.07
N THR A 456 -14.26 -10.65 -19.82
CA THR A 456 -14.24 -11.53 -18.65
C THR A 456 -13.41 -12.77 -18.94
N ILE A 457 -12.33 -12.97 -18.18
CA ILE A 457 -11.50 -14.18 -18.25
C ILE A 457 -12.12 -15.27 -17.39
N ALA A 458 -12.41 -14.92 -16.14
CA ALA A 458 -12.93 -15.84 -15.13
C ALA A 458 -13.61 -15.07 -14.00
N TRP A 459 -14.54 -15.69 -13.30
CA TRP A 459 -15.19 -15.11 -12.12
C TRP A 459 -15.59 -16.20 -11.13
N GLY A 460 -15.70 -15.84 -9.87
CA GLY A 460 -16.01 -16.82 -8.85
C GLY A 460 -16.26 -16.24 -7.46
N SER A 461 -16.39 -17.17 -6.52
CA SER A 461 -16.50 -16.95 -5.08
C SER A 461 -15.76 -18.04 -4.32
N GLN A 462 -15.91 -18.10 -3.00
CA GLN A 462 -15.42 -19.24 -2.21
C GLN A 462 -15.96 -20.61 -2.66
N GLN A 463 -17.09 -20.66 -3.37
CA GLN A 463 -17.77 -21.91 -3.72
C GLN A 463 -17.38 -22.45 -5.10
N ALA A 464 -17.11 -21.57 -6.06
CA ALA A 464 -16.86 -21.98 -7.43
C ALA A 464 -16.05 -20.94 -8.21
N LEU A 465 -15.35 -21.42 -9.23
CA LEU A 465 -14.69 -20.61 -10.26
C LEU A 465 -15.23 -21.00 -11.63
N ASN A 466 -15.59 -19.99 -12.41
CA ASN A 466 -16.02 -20.09 -13.79
C ASN A 466 -14.93 -19.48 -14.68
N ILE A 467 -14.46 -20.22 -15.68
CA ILE A 467 -13.35 -19.84 -16.57
C ILE A 467 -13.84 -19.83 -18.01
N ILE A 468 -13.75 -18.68 -18.67
CA ILE A 468 -13.97 -18.56 -20.13
C ILE A 468 -12.64 -18.73 -20.86
N ASP A 469 -11.61 -17.98 -20.43
CA ASP A 469 -10.30 -18.02 -21.04
C ASP A 469 -9.26 -18.62 -20.08
N PRO A 470 -8.97 -19.92 -20.17
CA PRO A 470 -7.96 -20.52 -19.31
C PRO A 470 -6.54 -20.06 -19.65
N MET A 471 -6.27 -19.65 -20.90
CA MET A 471 -4.93 -19.21 -21.32
C MET A 471 -4.55 -17.88 -20.67
N ALA A 472 -5.50 -16.98 -20.48
CA ALA A 472 -5.24 -15.76 -19.73
C ALA A 472 -4.88 -16.03 -18.26
N LEU A 473 -5.33 -17.14 -17.66
CA LEU A 473 -4.87 -17.56 -16.33
C LEU A 473 -3.45 -18.16 -16.35
N ILE A 474 -3.05 -18.82 -17.44
CA ILE A 474 -1.67 -19.26 -17.68
C ILE A 474 -0.74 -18.04 -17.83
N ASN A 475 -1.22 -16.99 -18.50
CA ASN A 475 -0.46 -15.75 -18.69
C ASN A 475 -0.08 -15.07 -17.37
N ILE A 476 -0.85 -15.27 -16.29
CA ILE A 476 -0.48 -14.77 -14.95
C ILE A 476 0.87 -15.34 -14.49
N GLU A 477 1.21 -16.60 -14.79
CA GLU A 477 2.54 -17.15 -14.47
C GLU A 477 3.60 -16.73 -15.47
N ARG A 478 3.24 -16.66 -16.76
CA ARG A 478 4.14 -16.18 -17.82
C ARG A 478 4.65 -14.78 -17.51
N TYR A 479 3.75 -13.86 -17.17
CA TYR A 479 4.10 -12.46 -16.92
C TYR A 479 4.96 -12.24 -15.66
N GLN A 480 5.19 -13.27 -14.84
CA GLN A 480 6.15 -13.20 -13.73
C GLN A 480 7.60 -13.38 -14.19
N LYS A 481 7.82 -13.85 -15.43
CA LYS A 481 9.10 -14.31 -15.96
C LYS A 481 9.64 -13.43 -17.09
N ILE A 482 8.98 -12.32 -17.37
CA ILE A 482 9.37 -11.38 -18.43
C ILE A 482 10.71 -10.69 -18.14
N ASN A 483 11.38 -10.26 -19.20
CA ASN A 483 12.57 -9.42 -19.08
C ASN A 483 12.18 -7.99 -18.69
N ILE A 484 12.48 -7.57 -17.46
CA ILE A 484 12.19 -6.21 -16.99
C ILE A 484 13.15 -5.16 -17.55
N TYR A 485 14.26 -5.57 -18.16
CA TYR A 485 15.26 -4.71 -18.79
C TYR A 485 15.07 -4.62 -20.32
N ALA A 486 13.91 -5.01 -20.84
CA ALA A 486 13.61 -4.93 -22.27
C ALA A 486 13.64 -3.48 -22.76
N GLU A 487 14.33 -3.24 -23.89
CA GLU A 487 14.41 -1.94 -24.56
C GLU A 487 13.38 -1.80 -25.69
N ASN A 488 12.71 -2.90 -26.04
CA ASN A 488 11.63 -2.94 -27.03
C ASN A 488 10.68 -4.12 -26.76
N GLU A 489 9.54 -4.13 -27.46
CA GLU A 489 8.50 -5.15 -27.31
C GLU A 489 9.01 -6.59 -27.54
N ALA A 490 9.90 -6.79 -28.51
CA ALA A 490 10.39 -8.12 -28.86
C ALA A 490 11.26 -8.76 -27.77
N GLU A 491 11.85 -7.94 -26.89
CA GLU A 491 12.73 -8.41 -25.81
C GLU A 491 11.99 -8.78 -24.52
N VAL A 492 10.69 -8.49 -24.42
CA VAL A 492 9.89 -8.75 -23.19
C VAL A 492 9.83 -10.25 -22.87
N TYR A 493 9.83 -11.10 -23.89
CA TYR A 493 9.71 -12.56 -23.79
C TYR A 493 10.93 -13.26 -24.39
N PRO A 494 12.06 -13.36 -23.64
CA PRO A 494 13.36 -13.76 -24.21
C PRO A 494 13.53 -15.27 -24.50
N ASP A 495 12.80 -16.17 -23.84
CA ASP A 495 12.92 -17.63 -24.00
C ASP A 495 11.55 -18.29 -24.21
N SER A 496 11.29 -18.80 -25.41
CA SER A 496 10.00 -19.40 -25.77
C SER A 496 9.64 -20.63 -24.93
N GLU A 497 10.60 -21.49 -24.53
CA GLU A 497 10.29 -22.73 -23.80
C GLU A 497 9.82 -22.44 -22.36
N GLN A 498 10.35 -21.37 -21.74
CA GLN A 498 9.95 -20.96 -20.41
C GLN A 498 8.48 -20.52 -20.34
N PHE A 499 7.93 -20.07 -21.47
CA PHE A 499 6.54 -19.64 -21.60
C PHE A 499 5.59 -20.78 -22.00
N ASP A 500 6.06 -22.02 -22.19
CA ASP A 500 5.17 -23.15 -22.47
C ASP A 500 4.12 -23.38 -21.37
N VAL A 501 2.94 -23.87 -21.76
CA VAL A 501 1.81 -24.14 -20.83
C VAL A 501 2.22 -25.05 -19.68
N ARG A 502 3.06 -26.04 -19.95
CA ARG A 502 3.55 -27.03 -18.96
C ARG A 502 4.28 -26.37 -17.79
N HIS A 503 4.99 -25.27 -18.04
CA HIS A 503 5.77 -24.54 -17.05
C HIS A 503 4.99 -23.40 -16.37
N ASN A 504 3.74 -23.15 -16.77
CA ASN A 504 2.96 -21.96 -16.39
C ASN A 504 1.52 -22.27 -15.93
N CYS A 505 1.20 -23.55 -15.70
CA CYS A 505 -0.13 -23.99 -15.26
C CYS A 505 -0.28 -24.13 -13.73
N GLY A 506 0.70 -23.69 -12.94
CA GLY A 506 0.71 -23.88 -11.49
C GLY A 506 -0.48 -23.21 -10.78
N PHE A 507 -0.82 -22.00 -11.20
CA PHE A 507 -1.88 -21.19 -10.63
C PHE A 507 -3.25 -21.81 -10.89
N LEU A 508 -3.52 -22.20 -12.15
CA LEU A 508 -4.76 -22.88 -12.51
C LEU A 508 -4.91 -24.21 -11.76
N ARG A 509 -3.84 -25.01 -11.64
CA ARG A 509 -3.84 -26.23 -10.81
C ARG A 509 -4.13 -25.92 -9.33
N GLN A 510 -3.61 -24.83 -8.79
CA GLN A 510 -3.95 -24.39 -7.44
C GLN A 510 -5.42 -23.98 -7.31
N CYS A 511 -6.00 -23.31 -8.31
CA CYS A 511 -7.43 -23.01 -8.33
C CYS A 511 -8.27 -24.30 -8.31
N ILE A 512 -7.96 -25.26 -9.18
CA ILE A 512 -8.67 -26.55 -9.27
C ILE A 512 -8.57 -27.34 -7.96
N SER A 513 -7.39 -27.37 -7.34
CA SER A 513 -7.18 -28.13 -6.10
C SER A 513 -7.78 -27.50 -4.85
N ARG A 514 -7.96 -26.17 -4.82
CA ARG A 514 -8.39 -25.45 -3.61
C ARG A 514 -9.86 -25.04 -3.62
N LEU A 515 -10.46 -24.86 -4.80
CA LEU A 515 -11.86 -24.49 -4.92
C LEU A 515 -12.74 -25.74 -5.00
N PRO A 516 -13.95 -25.72 -4.40
CA PRO A 516 -14.85 -26.87 -4.44
C PRO A 516 -15.24 -27.28 -5.87
N ARG A 517 -15.41 -26.31 -6.76
CA ARG A 517 -15.86 -26.50 -8.14
C ARG A 517 -15.17 -25.54 -9.10
N VAL A 518 -14.70 -26.06 -10.22
CA VAL A 518 -14.20 -25.27 -11.35
C VAL A 518 -14.96 -25.64 -12.62
N ASN A 519 -15.55 -24.64 -13.26
CA ASN A 519 -16.31 -24.76 -14.50
C ASN A 519 -15.52 -24.09 -15.64
N PHE A 520 -15.46 -24.74 -16.79
CA PHE A 520 -14.93 -24.16 -18.01
C PHE A 520 -16.10 -23.91 -18.98
N LEU A 521 -16.19 -22.70 -19.49
CA LEU A 521 -17.30 -22.18 -20.28
C LEU A 521 -16.76 -21.53 -21.56
N THR A 522 -17.62 -21.35 -22.55
CA THR A 522 -17.27 -20.63 -23.79
C THR A 522 -17.65 -19.15 -23.74
N ALA A 523 -18.60 -18.78 -22.89
CA ALA A 523 -19.09 -17.43 -22.68
C ALA A 523 -19.69 -17.32 -21.26
N ALA A 524 -19.99 -16.10 -20.81
CA ALA A 524 -20.50 -15.85 -19.46
C ALA A 524 -21.84 -16.57 -19.18
N ASP A 525 -22.69 -16.65 -20.20
CA ASP A 525 -24.05 -17.22 -20.12
C ASP A 525 -24.16 -18.63 -20.71
N SER A 526 -23.03 -19.28 -21.06
CA SER A 526 -23.07 -20.63 -21.63
C SER A 526 -23.03 -21.73 -20.58
N GLU A 527 -23.54 -22.91 -20.92
CA GLU A 527 -23.36 -24.10 -20.09
C GLU A 527 -21.89 -24.55 -20.10
N PRO A 528 -21.36 -25.06 -18.97
CA PRO A 528 -19.98 -25.51 -18.92
C PRO A 528 -19.76 -26.72 -19.82
N TYR A 529 -18.66 -26.74 -20.57
CA TYR A 529 -18.25 -27.90 -21.36
C TYR A 529 -17.40 -28.89 -20.56
N LEU A 530 -16.76 -28.41 -19.48
CA LEU A 530 -15.94 -29.19 -18.57
C LEU A 530 -16.16 -28.71 -17.14
N VAL A 531 -16.36 -29.64 -16.21
CA VAL A 531 -16.51 -29.38 -14.78
C VAL A 531 -15.54 -30.25 -14.00
N ILE A 532 -14.82 -29.63 -13.07
CA ILE A 532 -13.94 -30.33 -12.13
C ILE A 532 -14.45 -30.04 -10.71
N GLU A 533 -14.85 -31.10 -10.00
CA GLU A 533 -15.32 -31.04 -8.61
C GLU A 533 -14.48 -32.02 -7.76
N GLY A 534 -13.61 -31.48 -6.90
CA GLY A 534 -12.63 -32.26 -6.16
C GLY A 534 -11.70 -33.06 -7.09
N LYS A 535 -11.82 -34.39 -7.08
CA LYS A 535 -11.05 -35.30 -7.97
C LYS A 535 -11.85 -35.78 -9.18
N GLN A 536 -13.10 -35.37 -9.31
CA GLN A 536 -13.97 -35.81 -10.40
C GLN A 536 -13.96 -34.79 -11.53
N THR A 537 -13.63 -35.27 -12.72
CA THR A 537 -13.70 -34.49 -13.95
C THR A 537 -14.87 -34.99 -14.79
N ARG A 538 -15.77 -34.08 -15.18
CA ARG A 538 -16.94 -34.35 -16.02
C ARG A 538 -16.86 -33.51 -17.29
N ILE A 539 -16.74 -34.19 -18.43
CA ILE A 539 -16.87 -33.57 -19.75
C ILE A 539 -18.37 -33.55 -20.07
N LEU A 540 -18.94 -32.35 -20.17
CA LEU A 540 -20.37 -32.15 -20.43
C LEU A 540 -20.64 -31.92 -21.92
N ASN A 541 -19.65 -31.42 -22.66
CA ASN A 541 -19.72 -31.27 -24.12
C ASN A 541 -18.39 -31.65 -24.78
N THR A 542 -18.30 -32.91 -25.23
CA THR A 542 -17.10 -33.44 -25.89
C THR A 542 -16.79 -32.73 -27.20
N SER A 543 -17.82 -32.42 -28.00
CA SER A 543 -17.62 -31.76 -29.30
C SER A 543 -16.99 -30.37 -29.16
N GLN A 544 -17.41 -29.62 -28.13
CA GLN A 544 -16.85 -28.31 -27.83
C GLN A 544 -15.41 -28.41 -27.33
N LEU A 545 -15.13 -29.38 -26.45
CA LEU A 545 -13.78 -29.63 -25.95
C LEU A 545 -12.82 -29.99 -27.09
N GLU A 546 -13.21 -30.88 -28.00
CA GLU A 546 -12.42 -31.26 -29.18
C GLU A 546 -12.20 -30.08 -30.14
N ALA A 547 -13.19 -29.19 -30.29
CA ALA A 547 -13.03 -27.98 -31.09
C ALA A 547 -11.97 -27.03 -30.50
N LEU A 548 -11.96 -26.84 -29.18
CA LEU A 548 -10.97 -26.02 -28.47
C LEU A 548 -9.56 -26.63 -28.52
N ARG A 549 -9.46 -27.97 -28.46
CA ARG A 549 -8.19 -28.71 -28.58
C ARG A 549 -7.54 -28.63 -29.97
N ARG A 550 -8.15 -27.97 -30.95
CA ARG A 550 -7.47 -27.64 -32.23
C ARG A 550 -6.40 -26.57 -32.05
N CYS A 551 -6.47 -25.77 -30.99
CA CYS A 551 -5.39 -24.88 -30.58
C CYS A 551 -4.34 -25.67 -29.79
N ALA A 552 -3.07 -25.63 -30.22
CA ALA A 552 -1.99 -26.41 -29.62
C ALA A 552 -1.82 -26.14 -28.12
N GLU A 553 -1.87 -24.87 -27.69
CA GLU A 553 -1.74 -24.52 -26.27
C GLU A 553 -2.91 -25.05 -25.42
N LEU A 554 -4.14 -25.00 -25.95
CA LEU A 554 -5.30 -25.55 -25.27
C LEU A 554 -5.26 -27.08 -25.24
N ASP A 555 -4.76 -27.74 -26.28
CA ASP A 555 -4.56 -29.18 -26.27
C ASP A 555 -3.57 -29.61 -25.18
N ASP A 556 -2.41 -28.94 -25.10
CA ASP A 556 -1.43 -29.15 -24.04
C ASP A 556 -2.03 -28.93 -22.64
N LEU A 557 -2.81 -27.86 -22.47
CA LEU A 557 -3.50 -27.59 -21.22
C LEU A 557 -4.46 -28.72 -20.84
N PHE A 558 -5.34 -29.13 -21.76
CA PHE A 558 -6.32 -30.17 -21.44
C PHE A 558 -5.66 -31.54 -21.28
N ASN A 559 -4.56 -31.84 -21.99
CA ASN A 559 -3.74 -33.01 -21.71
C ASN A 559 -3.19 -33.00 -20.28
N ILE A 560 -2.75 -31.84 -19.79
CA ILE A 560 -2.31 -31.68 -18.40
C ILE A 560 -3.46 -31.89 -17.40
N LEU A 561 -4.63 -31.34 -17.69
CA LEU A 561 -5.77 -31.35 -16.76
C LEU A 561 -6.50 -32.70 -16.72
N LEU A 562 -6.52 -33.44 -17.83
CA LEU A 562 -7.27 -34.70 -17.96
C LEU A 562 -6.43 -35.95 -17.69
N ASN A 563 -5.09 -35.86 -17.75
CA ASN A 563 -4.17 -36.99 -17.52
C ASN A 563 -3.58 -37.03 -16.09
N ASN A 564 -4.07 -36.22 -15.16
CA ASN A 564 -3.81 -36.28 -13.72
C ASN A 564 -5.08 -36.70 -12.97
#